data_AF-A0A4Q5ZLE4-F1
#
_entry.id   AF-A0A4Q5ZLE4-F1
#
_cell.length_a   1.000
_cell.length_b   1.000
_cell.length_c   1.000
_cell.angle_alpha   90.00
_cell.angle_beta   90.00
_cell.angle_gamma   90.00
#
_symmetry.space_group_name_H-M   'P 1'
#
loop_
_entity.id
_entity.type
_entity.pdbx_description
1 polymer ?
#
loop_
_entity_poly.entity_id
_entity_poly.type
_entity_poly.pdbx_seq_one_letter_code
_entity_poly.pdbx_strand_id
1 'polypeptide(L)'
;MIIPVATEHGRATDNLFWITMGVIGFVFVITQVLLFWYSYKYQHSDSRKAYYYPHNNKLEVIWTMIPAIVMALLVFQGWKTWAQITSAAPADSEIIEVVGKQFNWMVRYPGKDGKLGVVKHTLINSVNEFGMDFNDKNSMDDFTPMEIHVPVGRPVLFKIRARDVLHSVYVPHFRLKMDAVPGMATKFWFVADKTTLQMQEETGNPNFKYELACAEICGRGHFAMRMMVVVEEEAEYQKWLANQKAFAETNPDEVTAAKANKMAITALPSELEQPAAASEEL
;
A
#
# COMPACT_ATOMS: atom_id res chain seq x y z
N MET A 1 10.15 17.07 11.18
CA MET A 1 9.63 16.20 12.26
C MET A 1 8.78 15.14 11.58
N ILE A 2 9.08 13.86 11.79
CA ILE A 2 8.32 12.77 11.18
C ILE A 2 6.98 12.64 11.93
N ILE A 3 5.87 12.47 11.20
CA ILE A 3 4.54 12.28 11.80
C ILE A 3 4.53 11.00 12.67
N PRO A 4 3.76 10.95 13.77
CA PRO A 4 3.81 9.79 14.67
C PRO A 4 3.41 8.50 13.96
N VAL A 5 4.12 7.42 14.26
CA VAL A 5 3.90 6.10 13.68
C VAL A 5 2.90 5.29 14.53
N ALA A 6 2.07 4.49 13.86
CA ALA A 6 0.98 3.72 14.46
C ALA A 6 0.94 2.25 14.01
N THR A 7 2.04 1.72 13.49
CA THR A 7 2.17 0.30 13.13
C THR A 7 3.54 -0.25 13.50
N GLU A 8 3.60 -1.57 13.70
CA GLU A 8 4.84 -2.29 13.94
C GLU A 8 5.81 -2.19 12.76
N HIS A 9 5.29 -2.38 11.54
CA HIS A 9 6.07 -2.25 10.30
C HIS A 9 6.61 -0.84 10.10
N GLY A 10 5.81 0.18 10.43
CA GLY A 10 6.23 1.56 10.29
C GLY A 10 7.39 1.92 11.21
N ARG A 11 7.44 1.37 12.43
CA ARG A 11 8.60 1.56 13.32
C ARG A 11 9.88 0.98 12.75
N ALA A 12 9.80 -0.19 12.12
CA ALA A 12 10.96 -0.78 11.45
C ALA A 12 11.45 0.11 10.29
N THR A 13 10.53 0.64 9.48
CA THR A 13 10.85 1.60 8.41
C THR A 13 11.45 2.90 8.95
N ASP A 14 10.89 3.48 10.02
CA ASP A 14 11.43 4.70 10.63
C ASP A 14 12.83 4.48 11.22
N ASN A 15 13.11 3.31 11.80
CA ASN A 15 14.45 2.96 12.28
C ASN A 15 15.47 2.90 11.13
N LEU A 16 15.14 2.20 10.04
CA LEU A 16 15.98 2.17 8.84
C LEU A 16 16.25 3.57 8.27
N PHE A 17 15.21 4.40 8.23
CA PHE A 17 15.32 5.77 7.77
C PHE A 17 16.31 6.56 8.63
N TRP A 18 16.19 6.52 9.95
CA TRP A 18 17.07 7.28 10.85
C TRP A 18 18.51 6.77 10.88
N ILE A 19 18.73 5.45 10.82
CA ILE A 19 20.08 4.88 10.66
C ILE A 19 20.71 5.40 9.37
N THR A 20 19.99 5.29 8.26
CA THR A 20 20.47 5.74 6.94
C THR A 20 20.73 7.25 6.91
N MET A 21 19.81 8.03 7.49
CA MET A 21 19.95 9.48 7.61
C MET A 21 21.17 9.87 8.45
N GLY A 22 21.43 9.17 9.56
CA GLY A 22 22.61 9.40 10.40
C GLY A 22 23.91 9.12 9.66
N VAL A 23 23.99 7.99 8.94
CA VAL A 23 25.17 7.61 8.14
C VAL A 23 25.43 8.63 7.04
N ILE A 24 24.42 8.97 6.24
CA ILE A 24 24.56 9.95 5.15
C ILE A 24 24.87 11.33 5.70
N GLY A 25 24.18 11.76 6.77
CA GLY A 25 24.39 13.05 7.42
C GLY A 25 25.82 13.22 7.96
N PHE A 26 26.36 12.17 8.58
CA PHE A 26 27.75 12.16 9.05
C PHE A 26 28.75 12.34 7.89
N VAL A 27 28.60 11.55 6.82
CA VAL A 27 29.47 11.65 5.63
C VAL A 27 29.32 13.02 4.97
N PHE A 28 28.09 13.53 4.88
CA PHE A 28 27.81 14.87 4.35
C PHE A 28 28.55 15.94 5.15
N VAL A 29 28.44 15.95 6.48
CA VAL A 29 29.12 16.96 7.32
C VAL A 29 30.64 16.89 7.14
N ILE A 30 31.24 15.70 7.18
CA ILE A 30 32.69 15.55 7.00
C ILE A 30 33.13 16.04 5.63
N THR A 31 32.44 15.63 4.56
CA THR A 31 32.81 16.02 3.19
C THR A 31 32.66 17.51 2.97
N GLN A 32 31.62 18.15 3.51
CA GLN A 32 31.46 19.61 3.48
C GLN A 32 32.59 20.31 4.25
N VAL A 33 32.90 19.90 5.48
CA VAL A 33 34.00 20.48 6.26
C VAL A 33 35.32 20.37 5.51
N LEU A 34 35.63 19.20 4.95
CA LEU A 34 36.85 18.99 4.15
C LEU A 34 36.88 19.87 2.90
N LEU A 35 35.76 19.99 2.18
CA LEU A 35 35.64 20.82 0.98
C LEU A 35 35.88 22.31 1.31
N PHE A 36 35.22 22.83 2.35
CA PHE A 36 35.38 24.23 2.77
C PHE A 36 36.78 24.49 3.34
N TRP A 37 37.30 23.58 4.17
CA TRP A 37 38.66 23.68 4.69
C TRP A 37 39.69 23.68 3.58
N TYR A 38 39.57 22.77 2.60
CA TYR A 38 40.48 22.69 1.48
C TYR A 38 40.44 23.97 0.65
N SER A 39 39.25 24.45 0.31
CA SER A 39 39.06 25.69 -0.46
C SER A 39 39.65 26.90 0.27
N TYR A 40 39.46 26.99 1.59
CA TYR A 40 40.02 28.07 2.41
C TYR A 40 41.55 27.99 2.56
N LYS A 41 42.08 26.80 2.87
CA LYS A 41 43.51 26.60 3.15
C LYS A 41 44.36 26.71 1.89
N TYR A 42 43.84 26.24 0.76
CA TYR A 42 44.53 26.15 -0.53
C TYR A 42 43.99 27.12 -1.58
N GLN A 43 43.34 28.21 -1.15
CA GLN A 43 43.01 29.34 -2.02
C GLN A 43 44.25 29.89 -2.74
N HIS A 44 44.02 30.56 -3.87
CA HIS A 44 45.07 31.10 -4.74
C HIS A 44 46.02 32.05 -3.99
N SER A 45 47.31 31.96 -4.30
CA SER A 45 48.38 32.76 -3.69
C SER A 45 49.60 32.75 -4.61
N ASP A 46 50.14 33.92 -4.94
CA ASP A 46 51.31 34.06 -5.85
C ASP A 46 52.56 33.34 -5.34
N SER A 47 52.68 33.20 -4.02
CA SER A 47 53.80 32.52 -3.35
C SER A 47 53.66 30.99 -3.26
N ARG A 48 52.54 30.41 -3.70
CA ARG A 48 52.23 28.99 -3.48
C ARG A 48 52.13 28.24 -4.80
N LYS A 49 53.01 27.25 -5.00
CA LYS A 49 52.96 26.34 -6.15
C LYS A 49 52.07 25.15 -5.84
N ALA A 50 51.24 24.75 -6.80
CA ALA A 50 50.42 23.55 -6.69
C ALA A 50 51.31 22.29 -6.59
N TYR A 51 50.96 21.40 -5.68
CA TYR A 51 51.63 20.11 -5.55
C TYR A 51 51.02 19.09 -6.52
N TYR A 52 51.84 18.48 -7.37
CA TYR A 52 51.38 17.46 -8.31
C TYR A 52 51.37 16.09 -7.63
N TYR A 53 50.18 15.56 -7.36
CA TYR A 53 49.97 14.27 -6.69
C TYR A 53 48.89 13.47 -7.44
N PRO A 54 49.26 12.62 -8.40
CA PRO A 54 48.30 12.05 -9.35
C PRO A 54 47.50 10.87 -8.81
N HIS A 55 48.04 10.06 -7.90
CA HIS A 55 47.34 8.87 -7.38
C HIS A 55 47.86 8.42 -6.02
N ASN A 56 47.03 7.66 -5.31
CA ASN A 56 47.43 6.93 -4.10
C ASN A 56 46.54 5.70 -3.94
N ASN A 57 47.03 4.55 -4.43
CA ASN A 57 46.30 3.30 -4.40
C ASN A 57 45.82 2.89 -3.00
N LYS A 58 46.58 3.23 -1.94
CA LYS A 58 46.15 2.92 -0.56
C LYS A 58 44.93 3.75 -0.16
N LEU A 59 44.92 5.04 -0.49
CA LEU A 59 43.80 5.93 -0.21
C LEU A 59 42.57 5.54 -1.04
N GLU A 60 42.80 5.18 -2.30
CA GLU A 60 41.78 4.67 -3.23
C GLU A 60 41.10 3.41 -2.70
N VAL A 61 41.87 2.44 -2.19
CA VAL A 61 41.32 1.24 -1.57
C VAL A 61 40.50 1.59 -0.33
N ILE A 62 40.97 2.50 0.52
CA ILE A 62 40.26 2.88 1.75
C ILE A 62 38.89 3.50 1.44
N TRP A 63 38.82 4.49 0.55
CA TRP A 63 37.55 5.15 0.23
C TRP A 63 36.63 4.30 -0.64
N THR A 64 37.11 3.18 -1.20
CA THR A 64 36.28 2.25 -1.95
C THR A 64 35.71 1.17 -1.02
N MET A 65 36.56 0.61 -0.16
CA MET A 65 36.16 -0.47 0.75
C MET A 65 35.25 0.01 1.87
N ILE A 66 35.49 1.20 2.44
CA ILE A 66 34.64 1.72 3.53
C ILE A 66 33.19 1.88 3.05
N PRO A 67 32.87 2.62 1.97
CA PRO A 67 31.50 2.70 1.46
C PRO A 67 30.92 1.34 1.06
N ALA A 68 31.71 0.46 0.45
CA ALA A 68 31.25 -0.87 0.08
C ALA A 68 30.78 -1.69 1.30
N ILE A 69 31.55 -1.68 2.39
CA ILE A 69 31.17 -2.38 3.63
C ILE A 69 29.92 -1.74 4.27
N VAL A 70 29.89 -0.41 4.37
CA VAL A 70 28.73 0.32 4.94
C VAL A 70 27.46 0.02 4.13
N MET A 71 27.55 0.07 2.80
CA MET A 71 26.43 -0.27 1.91
C MET A 71 25.98 -1.72 2.07
N ALA A 72 26.91 -2.68 2.15
CA ALA A 72 26.56 -4.09 2.34
C ALA A 72 25.77 -4.31 3.64
N LEU A 73 26.15 -3.66 4.74
CA LEU A 73 25.44 -3.73 6.01
C LEU A 73 24.03 -3.13 5.92
N LEU A 74 23.90 -1.94 5.32
CA LEU A 74 22.61 -1.28 5.14
C LEU A 74 21.67 -2.07 4.24
N VAL A 75 22.19 -2.61 3.12
CA VAL A 75 21.41 -3.45 2.18
C VAL A 75 20.92 -4.72 2.85
N PHE A 76 21.77 -5.41 3.63
CA PHE A 76 21.36 -6.62 4.33
C PHE A 76 20.25 -6.35 5.35
N GLN A 77 20.37 -5.28 6.14
CA GLN A 77 19.35 -4.88 7.10
C GLN A 77 18.05 -4.43 6.43
N GLY A 78 18.15 -3.69 5.32
CA GLY A 78 17.03 -3.27 4.50
C GLY A 78 16.28 -4.45 3.89
N TRP A 79 17.01 -5.43 3.35
CA TRP A 79 16.44 -6.65 2.80
C TRP A 79 15.68 -7.46 3.85
N LYS A 80 16.24 -7.65 5.04
CA LYS A 80 15.55 -8.37 6.14
C LYS A 80 14.22 -7.70 6.51
N THR A 81 14.23 -6.38 6.61
CA THR A 81 13.02 -5.60 6.94
C THR A 81 12.00 -5.66 5.82
N TRP A 82 12.44 -5.51 4.57
CA TRP A 82 11.59 -5.66 3.39
C TRP A 82 10.93 -7.05 3.35
N ALA A 83 11.71 -8.11 3.54
CA ALA A 83 11.21 -9.49 3.52
C ALA A 83 10.17 -9.76 4.62
N GLN A 84 10.31 -9.13 5.79
CA GLN A 84 9.31 -9.20 6.87
C GLN A 84 8.00 -8.49 6.48
N ILE A 85 8.10 -7.28 5.91
CA ILE A 85 6.93 -6.48 5.51
C ILE A 85 6.18 -7.13 4.33
N THR A 86 6.90 -7.72 3.37
CA THR A 86 6.31 -8.36 2.18
C THR A 86 6.04 -9.85 2.33
N SER A 87 6.16 -10.38 3.55
CA SER A 87 5.85 -11.77 3.86
C SER A 87 4.37 -12.08 3.68
N ALA A 88 4.01 -13.36 3.69
CA ALA A 88 2.61 -13.75 3.70
C ALA A 88 1.93 -13.24 4.99
N ALA A 89 0.73 -12.68 4.84
CA ALA A 89 -0.07 -12.24 5.98
C ALA A 89 -0.43 -13.43 6.88
N PRO A 90 -0.54 -13.22 8.21
CA PRO A 90 -1.09 -14.22 9.12
C PRO A 90 -2.46 -14.74 8.67
N ALA A 91 -2.74 -16.02 8.93
CA ALA A 91 -3.99 -16.66 8.47
C ALA A 91 -5.25 -16.10 9.13
N ASP A 92 -5.11 -15.51 10.32
CA ASP A 92 -6.15 -14.86 11.12
C ASP A 92 -6.30 -13.36 10.81
N SER A 93 -5.74 -12.88 9.70
CA SER A 93 -5.83 -11.47 9.32
C SER A 93 -7.25 -11.07 8.91
N GLU A 94 -7.69 -9.90 9.35
CA GLU A 94 -8.89 -9.24 8.83
C GLU A 94 -8.68 -8.87 7.36
N ILE A 95 -9.54 -9.34 6.46
CA ILE A 95 -9.39 -9.13 5.01
C ILE A 95 -10.20 -7.93 4.58
N ILE A 96 -9.54 -6.96 3.93
CA ILE A 96 -10.19 -5.76 3.40
C ILE A 96 -9.75 -5.58 1.95
N GLU A 97 -10.71 -5.47 1.03
CA GLU A 97 -10.42 -5.09 -0.34
C GLU A 97 -10.49 -3.57 -0.50
N VAL A 98 -9.44 -2.98 -1.04
CA VAL A 98 -9.33 -1.55 -1.34
C VAL A 98 -9.23 -1.37 -2.84
N VAL A 99 -10.14 -0.60 -3.43
CA VAL A 99 -10.20 -0.36 -4.87
C VAL A 99 -10.06 1.12 -5.18
N GLY A 100 -9.06 1.47 -5.98
CA GLY A 100 -8.90 2.83 -6.52
C GLY A 100 -9.75 3.05 -7.77
N LYS A 101 -10.44 4.20 -7.84
CA LYS A 101 -11.06 4.75 -9.06
C LYS A 101 -10.83 6.26 -9.14
N GLN A 102 -10.93 6.86 -10.32
CA GLN A 102 -10.92 8.31 -10.48
C GLN A 102 -12.26 8.91 -9.99
N PHE A 103 -12.33 9.74 -8.94
CA PHE A 103 -11.30 10.02 -7.91
C PHE A 103 -11.90 9.69 -6.53
N ASN A 104 -11.89 8.41 -6.18
CA ASN A 104 -12.33 7.93 -4.88
C ASN A 104 -11.74 6.56 -4.57
N TRP A 105 -11.64 6.24 -3.28
CA TRP A 105 -11.42 4.88 -2.81
C TRP A 105 -12.77 4.20 -2.56
N MET A 106 -12.83 2.91 -2.83
CA MET A 106 -13.95 2.06 -2.44
C MET A 106 -13.39 0.91 -1.64
N VAL A 107 -14.13 0.48 -0.61
CA VAL A 107 -13.70 -0.62 0.24
C VAL A 107 -14.79 -1.67 0.37
N ARG A 108 -14.36 -2.93 0.43
CA ARG A 108 -15.24 -4.08 0.58
C ARG A 108 -14.68 -5.02 1.62
N TYR A 109 -15.55 -5.52 2.47
CA TYR A 109 -15.25 -6.45 3.55
C TYR A 109 -16.02 -7.74 3.32
N PRO A 110 -15.45 -8.91 3.70
CA PRO A 110 -16.20 -10.14 3.77
C PRO A 110 -17.28 -10.05 4.85
N GLY A 111 -18.35 -10.82 4.68
CA GLY A 111 -19.37 -10.95 5.70
C GLY A 111 -19.00 -11.99 6.76
N LYS A 112 -20.00 -12.76 7.19
CA LYS A 112 -19.87 -13.76 8.27
C LYS A 112 -19.04 -14.96 7.85
N ASP A 113 -18.88 -15.19 6.56
CA ASP A 113 -18.09 -16.31 6.04
C ASP A 113 -16.57 -16.04 6.01
N GLY A 114 -16.15 -14.78 6.25
CA GLY A 114 -14.77 -14.34 6.25
C GLY A 114 -14.10 -14.39 4.87
N LYS A 115 -14.86 -14.50 3.78
CA LYS A 115 -14.34 -14.65 2.41
C LYS A 115 -14.95 -13.64 1.46
N LEU A 116 -14.08 -12.91 0.76
CA LEU A 116 -14.53 -12.01 -0.30
C LEU A 116 -15.04 -12.80 -1.51
N GLY A 117 -16.19 -12.39 -2.02
CA GLY A 117 -16.76 -12.89 -3.26
C GLY A 117 -15.94 -12.55 -4.51
N VAL A 118 -16.12 -13.37 -5.54
CA VAL A 118 -15.50 -13.16 -6.87
C VAL A 118 -15.99 -11.87 -7.50
N VAL A 119 -15.07 -11.15 -8.13
CA VAL A 119 -15.34 -9.93 -8.90
C VAL A 119 -14.93 -10.09 -10.36
N LYS A 120 -15.69 -9.46 -11.26
CA LYS A 120 -15.45 -9.45 -12.70
C LYS A 120 -15.63 -8.04 -13.24
N HIS A 121 -14.68 -7.57 -14.04
CA HIS A 121 -14.75 -6.24 -14.65
C HIS A 121 -15.98 -6.07 -15.56
N THR A 122 -16.46 -7.16 -16.17
CA THR A 122 -17.67 -7.17 -17.02
C THR A 122 -18.97 -6.97 -16.26
N LEU A 123 -18.96 -7.10 -14.93
CA LEU A 123 -20.13 -6.91 -14.07
C LEU A 123 -20.18 -5.50 -13.45
N ILE A 124 -19.21 -4.64 -13.77
CA ILE A 124 -19.19 -3.27 -13.26
C ILE A 124 -20.28 -2.45 -13.93
N ASN A 125 -21.11 -1.80 -13.13
CA ASN A 125 -22.13 -0.86 -13.58
C ASN A 125 -22.22 0.35 -12.62
N SER A 126 -23.26 1.19 -12.75
CA SER A 126 -23.43 2.39 -11.93
C SER A 126 -23.73 2.11 -10.45
N VAL A 127 -24.16 0.91 -10.09
CA VAL A 127 -24.49 0.47 -8.73
C VAL A 127 -23.43 -0.51 -8.23
N ASN A 128 -23.18 -1.61 -8.97
CA ASN A 128 -22.15 -2.60 -8.68
C ASN A 128 -20.77 -2.12 -9.14
N GLU A 129 -20.23 -1.11 -8.47
CA GLU A 129 -18.97 -0.48 -8.89
C GLU A 129 -17.73 -1.39 -8.70
N PHE A 130 -17.84 -2.44 -7.87
CA PHE A 130 -16.81 -3.45 -7.66
C PHE A 130 -16.82 -4.57 -8.72
N GLY A 131 -17.95 -4.76 -9.39
CA GLY A 131 -18.18 -5.90 -10.28
C GLY A 131 -18.36 -7.22 -9.53
N MET A 132 -18.99 -7.20 -8.36
CA MET A 132 -19.30 -8.40 -7.57
C MET A 132 -20.17 -9.38 -8.36
N ASP A 133 -19.81 -10.66 -8.34
CA ASP A 133 -20.61 -11.73 -8.94
C ASP A 133 -21.57 -12.30 -7.89
N PHE A 134 -22.84 -11.87 -7.93
CA PHE A 134 -23.88 -12.35 -7.02
C PHE A 134 -24.34 -13.80 -7.29
N ASN A 135 -23.74 -14.49 -8.27
CA ASN A 135 -23.89 -15.94 -8.41
C ASN A 135 -22.87 -16.71 -7.56
N ASP A 136 -21.82 -16.05 -7.06
CA ASP A 136 -20.93 -16.58 -6.04
C ASP A 136 -21.57 -16.37 -4.66
N LYS A 137 -21.59 -17.44 -3.86
CA LYS A 137 -22.17 -17.42 -2.52
C LYS A 137 -21.44 -16.45 -1.59
N ASN A 138 -20.12 -16.33 -1.73
CA ASN A 138 -19.31 -15.47 -0.85
C ASN A 138 -19.51 -13.97 -1.18
N SER A 139 -20.12 -13.63 -2.33
CA SER A 139 -20.47 -12.23 -2.64
C SER A 139 -21.75 -11.76 -1.95
N MET A 140 -22.51 -12.68 -1.34
CA MET A 140 -23.85 -12.38 -0.83
C MET A 140 -23.85 -11.68 0.52
N ASP A 141 -22.80 -11.83 1.31
CA ASP A 141 -22.63 -11.19 2.62
C ASP A 141 -21.52 -10.13 2.66
N ASP A 142 -20.81 -9.93 1.55
CA ASP A 142 -19.89 -8.81 1.36
C ASP A 142 -20.61 -7.46 1.57
N PHE A 143 -19.94 -6.50 2.23
CA PHE A 143 -20.46 -5.15 2.47
C PHE A 143 -19.43 -4.06 2.13
N THR A 144 -19.91 -2.85 1.85
CA THR A 144 -19.10 -1.76 1.32
C THR A 144 -19.28 -0.47 2.13
N PRO A 145 -18.49 -0.24 3.19
CA PRO A 145 -18.59 0.97 4.00
C PRO A 145 -17.91 2.17 3.32
N MET A 146 -18.13 3.37 3.89
CA MET A 146 -17.55 4.63 3.39
C MET A 146 -16.24 5.03 4.10
N GLU A 147 -15.91 4.38 5.21
CA GLU A 147 -14.66 4.53 5.95
C GLU A 147 -14.06 3.13 6.18
N ILE A 148 -12.76 3.06 6.40
CA ILE A 148 -12.08 1.82 6.77
C ILE A 148 -12.07 1.73 8.29
N HIS A 149 -12.53 0.61 8.84
CA HIS A 149 -12.43 0.32 10.27
C HIS A 149 -11.50 -0.88 10.46
N VAL A 150 -10.57 -0.79 11.40
CA VAL A 150 -9.66 -1.87 11.74
C VAL A 150 -9.49 -2.00 13.26
N PRO A 151 -9.40 -3.23 13.79
CA PRO A 151 -9.09 -3.44 15.19
C PRO A 151 -7.60 -3.22 15.47
N VAL A 152 -7.29 -2.53 16.57
CA VAL A 152 -5.91 -2.39 17.08
C VAL A 152 -5.35 -3.75 17.51
N GLY A 153 -4.06 -3.97 17.28
CA GLY A 153 -3.34 -5.18 17.68
C GLY A 153 -3.63 -6.43 16.84
N ARG A 154 -4.47 -6.32 15.80
CA ARG A 154 -4.80 -7.42 14.89
C ARG A 154 -4.09 -7.28 13.55
N PRO A 155 -3.65 -8.39 12.93
CA PRO A 155 -3.23 -8.39 11.54
C PRO A 155 -4.39 -8.03 10.61
N VAL A 156 -4.14 -7.13 9.66
CA VAL A 156 -5.08 -6.72 8.63
C VAL A 156 -4.40 -6.90 7.27
N LEU A 157 -5.08 -7.59 6.35
CA LEU A 157 -4.64 -7.80 4.98
C LEU A 157 -5.44 -6.90 4.04
N PHE A 158 -4.76 -5.93 3.43
CA PHE A 158 -5.31 -5.16 2.32
C PHE A 158 -5.06 -5.91 1.01
N LYS A 159 -6.15 -6.28 0.34
CA LYS A 159 -6.15 -6.72 -1.07
C LYS A 159 -6.47 -5.52 -1.94
N ILE A 160 -5.58 -5.18 -2.87
CA ILE A 160 -5.62 -3.89 -3.53
C ILE A 160 -5.79 -4.11 -5.04
N ARG A 161 -6.72 -3.35 -5.62
CA ARG A 161 -6.96 -3.30 -7.06
C ARG A 161 -7.20 -1.87 -7.50
N ALA A 162 -7.12 -1.64 -8.80
CA ALA A 162 -7.65 -0.43 -9.42
C ALA A 162 -8.68 -0.77 -10.49
N ARG A 163 -9.67 0.11 -10.64
CA ARG A 163 -10.73 -0.02 -11.64
C ARG A 163 -10.34 0.57 -12.99
N ASP A 164 -9.58 1.67 -12.98
CA ASP A 164 -9.31 2.48 -14.16
C ASP A 164 -7.81 2.64 -14.43
N VAL A 165 -7.13 3.54 -13.72
CA VAL A 165 -5.72 3.88 -13.89
C VAL A 165 -4.90 3.43 -12.69
N LEU A 166 -3.58 3.64 -12.71
CA LEU A 166 -2.74 3.46 -11.55
C LEU A 166 -3.16 4.41 -10.42
N HIS A 167 -3.28 3.87 -9.21
CA HIS A 167 -3.34 4.61 -7.96
C HIS A 167 -2.32 4.01 -7.00
N SER A 168 -2.15 4.58 -5.82
CA SER A 168 -1.31 3.95 -4.79
C SER A 168 -1.92 4.17 -3.43
N VAL A 169 -2.24 3.06 -2.74
CA VAL A 169 -2.80 3.06 -1.40
C VAL A 169 -1.69 3.46 -0.46
N TYR A 170 -1.84 4.62 0.19
CA TYR A 170 -0.85 5.12 1.13
C TYR A 170 -1.51 5.58 2.43
N VAL A 171 -1.12 4.97 3.55
CA VAL A 171 -1.52 5.42 4.89
C VAL A 171 -0.28 5.98 5.58
N PRO A 172 -0.09 7.32 5.62
CA PRO A 172 1.17 7.93 6.04
C PRO A 172 1.63 7.50 7.42
N HIS A 173 0.74 7.52 8.41
CA HIS A 173 1.03 7.13 9.80
C HIS A 173 1.40 5.65 9.97
N PHE A 174 1.11 4.83 8.96
CA PHE A 174 1.44 3.40 8.98
C PHE A 174 2.75 3.11 8.23
N ARG A 175 3.28 4.07 7.46
CA ARG A 175 4.42 3.88 6.52
C ARG A 175 4.19 2.77 5.49
N LEU A 176 2.93 2.53 5.15
CA LEU A 176 2.54 1.49 4.21
C LEU A 176 2.11 2.13 2.91
N LYS A 177 2.71 1.67 1.83
CA LYS A 177 2.39 2.08 0.46
C LYS A 177 2.41 0.86 -0.45
N MET A 178 1.39 0.73 -1.29
CA MET A 178 1.36 -0.27 -2.36
C MET A 178 0.49 0.22 -3.50
N ASP A 179 0.95 -0.01 -4.73
CA ASP A 179 0.26 0.46 -5.91
C ASP A 179 -0.99 -0.36 -6.18
N ALA A 180 -2.06 0.33 -6.53
CA ALA A 180 -3.29 -0.24 -7.04
C ALA A 180 -3.20 -0.27 -8.56
N VAL A 181 -3.08 -1.47 -9.11
CA VAL A 181 -2.75 -1.69 -10.53
C VAL A 181 -3.97 -2.27 -11.27
N PRO A 182 -4.43 -1.66 -12.37
CA PRO A 182 -5.47 -2.25 -13.19
C PRO A 182 -5.02 -3.61 -13.75
N GLY A 183 -5.85 -4.65 -13.57
CA GLY A 183 -5.55 -6.00 -14.06
C GLY A 183 -4.58 -6.82 -13.20
N MET A 184 -4.03 -6.27 -12.10
CA MET A 184 -3.15 -7.01 -11.19
C MET A 184 -3.54 -6.73 -9.74
N ALA A 185 -3.83 -7.80 -8.99
CA ALA A 185 -4.06 -7.68 -7.56
C ALA A 185 -2.73 -7.55 -6.81
N THR A 186 -2.57 -6.47 -6.07
CA THR A 186 -1.46 -6.29 -5.12
C THR A 186 -1.98 -6.45 -3.69
N LYS A 187 -1.08 -6.60 -2.73
CA LYS A 187 -1.47 -6.75 -1.33
C LYS A 187 -0.35 -6.34 -0.40
N PHE A 188 -0.72 -5.92 0.80
CA PHE A 188 0.17 -5.86 1.95
C PHE A 188 -0.64 -6.12 3.21
N TRP A 189 0.05 -6.45 4.29
CA TRP A 189 -0.58 -6.60 5.60
C TRP A 189 0.11 -5.73 6.64
N PHE A 190 -0.59 -5.47 7.73
CA PHE A 190 -0.07 -4.68 8.83
C PHE A 190 -0.78 -4.97 10.14
N VAL A 191 -0.17 -4.53 11.24
CA VAL A 191 -0.77 -4.47 12.57
C VAL A 191 -0.74 -3.01 13.01
N ALA A 192 -1.92 -2.43 13.22
CA ALA A 192 -2.05 -1.11 13.84
C ALA A 192 -1.89 -1.25 15.35
N ASP A 193 -1.13 -0.37 15.99
CA ASP A 193 -0.83 -0.45 17.43
C ASP A 193 -1.22 0.80 18.22
N LYS A 194 -1.82 1.78 17.53
CA LYS A 194 -2.45 2.94 18.17
C LYS A 194 -3.85 3.10 17.63
N THR A 195 -4.81 3.26 18.52
CA THR A 195 -6.18 3.63 18.14
C THR A 195 -6.21 5.08 17.65
N THR A 196 -7.26 5.45 16.91
CA THR A 196 -7.49 6.83 16.49
C THR A 196 -7.60 7.76 17.70
N LEU A 197 -8.19 7.29 18.81
CA LEU A 197 -8.26 8.04 20.06
C LEU A 197 -6.86 8.27 20.67
N GLN A 198 -6.03 7.23 20.75
CA GLN A 198 -4.65 7.37 21.27
C GLN A 198 -3.84 8.36 20.43
N MET A 199 -4.03 8.38 19.10
CA MET A 199 -3.39 9.39 18.26
C MET A 199 -3.93 10.80 18.45
N GLN A 200 -5.23 10.96 18.70
CA GLN A 200 -5.81 12.27 19.03
C GLN A 200 -5.14 12.84 20.29
N GLU A 201 -4.94 11.99 21.30
CA GLU A 201 -4.22 12.35 22.53
C GLU A 201 -2.74 12.68 22.27
N GLU A 202 -2.01 11.81 21.58
CA GLU A 202 -0.58 11.98 21.29
C GLU A 202 -0.29 13.24 20.45
N THR A 203 -1.17 13.54 19.49
CA THR A 203 -1.01 14.70 18.61
C THR A 203 -1.60 15.98 19.19
N GLY A 204 -2.39 15.89 20.27
CA GLY A 204 -3.17 17.01 20.81
C GLY A 204 -4.24 17.53 19.84
N ASN A 205 -4.63 16.74 18.83
CA ASN A 205 -5.62 17.11 17.82
C ASN A 205 -6.87 16.23 17.97
N PRO A 206 -7.97 16.73 18.58
CA PRO A 206 -9.19 15.94 18.76
C PRO A 206 -9.89 15.58 17.45
N ASN A 207 -9.56 16.26 16.34
CA ASN A 207 -10.10 15.97 15.01
C ASN A 207 -9.16 15.06 14.19
N PHE A 208 -8.14 14.47 14.82
CA PHE A 208 -7.24 13.55 14.13
C PHE A 208 -8.03 12.35 13.60
N LYS A 209 -7.79 12.05 12.32
CA LYS A 209 -8.20 10.84 11.63
C LYS A 209 -6.99 10.31 10.87
N TYR A 210 -6.84 8.99 10.80
CA TYR A 210 -5.89 8.44 9.85
C TYR A 210 -6.48 8.59 8.44
N GLU A 211 -5.62 8.97 7.50
CA GLU A 211 -6.00 9.19 6.11
C GLU A 211 -5.34 8.12 5.24
N LEU A 212 -6.13 7.44 4.43
CA LEU A 212 -5.69 6.73 3.25
C LEU A 212 -5.72 7.72 2.09
N ALA A 213 -4.54 8.05 1.56
CA ALA A 213 -4.35 8.98 0.45
C ALA A 213 -3.91 8.23 -0.82
N CYS A 214 -4.17 8.84 -1.97
CA CYS A 214 -3.57 8.42 -3.24
C CYS A 214 -2.14 8.94 -3.38
N ALA A 215 -1.19 8.04 -3.63
CA ALA A 215 0.24 8.36 -3.77
C ALA A 215 0.82 8.12 -5.17
N GLU A 216 -0.03 7.89 -6.17
CA GLU A 216 0.35 7.78 -7.59
C GLU A 216 -0.52 8.70 -8.44
N ILE A 217 0.06 9.43 -9.37
CA ILE A 217 -0.66 10.48 -10.10
C ILE A 217 -1.74 9.88 -11.00
N CYS A 218 -3.00 9.99 -10.56
CA CYS A 218 -4.13 9.34 -11.22
C CYS A 218 -5.03 10.31 -12.01
N GLY A 219 -4.64 11.59 -12.16
CA GLY A 219 -5.38 12.61 -12.92
C GLY A 219 -5.78 13.84 -12.10
N ARG A 220 -6.72 14.65 -12.62
CA ARG A 220 -7.05 15.99 -12.07
C ARG A 220 -7.51 16.00 -10.61
N GLY A 221 -8.23 14.97 -10.15
CA GLY A 221 -8.72 14.87 -8.77
C GLY A 221 -7.76 14.13 -7.83
N HIS A 222 -6.53 13.82 -8.25
CA HIS A 222 -5.57 13.03 -7.48
C HIS A 222 -5.40 13.52 -6.03
N PHE A 223 -5.26 14.83 -5.82
CA PHE A 223 -5.03 15.43 -4.50
C PHE A 223 -6.20 15.28 -3.51
N ALA A 224 -7.41 15.08 -4.03
CA ALA A 224 -8.65 15.00 -3.24
C ALA A 224 -9.05 13.55 -2.93
N MET A 225 -8.36 12.56 -3.49
CA MET A 225 -8.69 11.15 -3.36
C MET A 225 -8.21 10.60 -2.01
N ARG A 226 -9.09 10.70 -1.01
CA ARG A 226 -8.81 10.37 0.39
C ARG A 226 -9.95 9.54 0.98
N MET A 227 -9.62 8.66 1.91
CA MET A 227 -10.58 7.88 2.70
C MET A 227 -10.09 7.82 4.15
N MET A 228 -11.03 7.85 5.11
CA MET A 228 -10.67 7.81 6.52
C MET A 228 -10.44 6.37 6.97
N VAL A 229 -9.42 6.18 7.81
CA VAL A 229 -9.16 4.93 8.51
C VAL A 229 -9.39 5.18 10.00
N VAL A 230 -10.24 4.36 10.61
CA VAL A 230 -10.56 4.36 12.03
C VAL A 230 -9.91 3.12 12.63
N VAL A 231 -9.01 3.32 13.58
CA VAL A 231 -8.41 2.24 14.36
C VAL A 231 -9.05 2.26 15.73
N GLU A 232 -9.65 1.15 16.12
CA GLU A 232 -10.48 1.07 17.31
C GLU A 232 -10.21 -0.22 18.10
N GLU A 233 -10.70 -0.25 19.33
CA GLU A 233 -10.63 -1.44 20.16
C GLU A 233 -11.51 -2.55 19.55
N GLU A 234 -11.11 -3.81 19.75
CA GLU A 234 -11.80 -4.98 19.19
C GLU A 234 -13.32 -4.96 19.47
N ALA A 235 -13.73 -4.58 20.68
CA ALA A 235 -15.15 -4.55 21.05
C ALA A 235 -15.97 -3.55 20.24
N GLU A 236 -15.41 -2.36 19.95
CA GLU A 236 -16.10 -1.36 19.12
C GLU A 236 -16.07 -1.79 17.64
N TYR A 237 -14.96 -2.38 17.17
CA TYR A 237 -14.87 -2.90 15.80
C TYR A 237 -15.94 -3.96 15.54
N GLN A 238 -16.11 -4.92 16.45
CA GLN A 238 -17.14 -5.96 16.33
C GLN A 238 -18.57 -5.39 16.37
N LYS A 239 -18.79 -4.35 17.16
CA LYS A 239 -20.07 -3.63 17.22
C LYS A 239 -20.34 -2.85 15.94
N TRP A 240 -19.33 -2.21 15.35
CA TRP A 240 -19.42 -1.59 14.03
C TRP A 240 -19.73 -2.62 12.95
N LEU A 241 -19.03 -3.76 12.96
CA LEU A 241 -19.20 -4.86 12.01
C LEU A 241 -20.63 -5.43 12.06
N ALA A 242 -21.18 -5.61 13.26
CA ALA A 242 -22.55 -6.13 13.45
C ALA A 242 -23.65 -5.21 12.88
N ASN A 243 -23.36 -3.92 12.69
CA ASN A 243 -24.31 -2.94 12.13
C ASN A 243 -24.23 -2.84 10.60
N GLN A 244 -23.26 -3.50 9.96
CA GLN A 244 -23.10 -3.47 8.51
C GLN A 244 -24.17 -4.34 7.85
N LYS A 245 -24.66 -3.86 6.69
CA LYS A 245 -25.60 -4.60 5.86
C LYS A 245 -24.87 -5.05 4.61
N ALA A 246 -25.14 -6.29 4.19
CA ALA A 246 -24.57 -6.81 2.97
C ALA A 246 -25.01 -5.97 1.77
N PHE A 247 -24.12 -5.78 0.81
CA PHE A 247 -24.41 -5.01 -0.41
C PHE A 247 -25.59 -5.63 -1.17
N ALA A 248 -25.68 -6.97 -1.19
CA ALA A 248 -26.75 -7.72 -1.81
C ALA A 248 -28.12 -7.48 -1.13
N GLU A 249 -28.14 -7.22 0.18
CA GLU A 249 -29.36 -6.90 0.92
C GLU A 249 -29.85 -5.47 0.63
N THR A 250 -28.91 -4.53 0.47
CA THR A 250 -29.25 -3.13 0.17
C THR A 250 -29.53 -2.90 -1.32
N ASN A 251 -29.13 -3.82 -2.19
CA ASN A 251 -29.30 -3.73 -3.66
C ASN A 251 -29.91 -5.03 -4.24
N PRO A 252 -31.15 -5.39 -3.88
CA PRO A 252 -31.78 -6.66 -4.28
C PRO A 252 -31.98 -6.78 -5.80
N ASP A 253 -32.10 -5.65 -6.50
CA ASP A 253 -32.26 -5.61 -7.95
C ASP A 253 -31.02 -6.13 -8.69
N GLU A 254 -29.82 -5.83 -8.18
CA GLU A 254 -28.55 -6.34 -8.73
C GLU A 254 -28.45 -7.86 -8.61
N VAL A 255 -28.90 -8.41 -7.47
CA VAL A 255 -28.96 -9.85 -7.24
C VAL A 255 -29.95 -10.51 -8.19
N THR A 256 -31.12 -9.90 -8.37
CA THR A 256 -32.17 -10.40 -9.25
C THR A 256 -31.71 -10.40 -10.71
N ALA A 257 -31.10 -9.30 -11.16
CA ALA A 257 -30.53 -9.19 -12.49
C ALA A 257 -29.41 -10.21 -12.74
N ALA A 258 -28.52 -10.44 -11.77
CA ALA A 258 -27.45 -11.43 -11.87
C ALA A 258 -28.00 -12.86 -12.04
N LYS A 259 -29.05 -13.22 -11.29
CA LYS A 259 -29.73 -14.53 -11.40
C LYS A 259 -30.45 -14.69 -12.74
N ALA A 260 -31.17 -13.65 -13.19
CA ALA A 260 -31.85 -13.67 -14.48
C ALA A 260 -30.87 -13.86 -15.64
N ASN A 261 -29.74 -13.16 -15.63
CA ASN A 261 -28.67 -13.31 -16.62
C ASN A 261 -28.08 -14.72 -16.63
N LYS A 262 -27.84 -15.31 -15.45
CA LYS A 262 -27.36 -16.70 -15.36
C LYS A 262 -28.36 -17.69 -15.95
N MET A 263 -29.65 -17.52 -15.67
CA MET A 263 -30.71 -18.37 -16.23
C MET A 263 -30.79 -18.23 -17.75
N ALA A 264 -30.70 -17.01 -18.28
CA ALA A 264 -30.70 -16.75 -19.73
C ALA A 264 -29.50 -17.43 -20.43
N ILE A 265 -28.29 -17.33 -19.87
CA ILE A 265 -27.10 -17.97 -20.43
C ILE A 265 -27.21 -19.50 -20.39
N THR A 266 -27.75 -20.05 -19.30
CA THR A 266 -27.92 -21.51 -19.14
C THR A 266 -29.03 -22.06 -20.05
N ALA A 267 -29.96 -21.22 -20.49
CA ALA A 267 -31.04 -21.57 -21.42
C ALA A 267 -30.65 -21.45 -22.91
N LEU A 268 -29.45 -20.97 -23.23
CA LEU A 268 -28.94 -20.96 -24.60
C LEU A 268 -28.60 -22.40 -25.04
N PRO A 269 -29.06 -22.87 -26.22
CA PRO A 269 -28.67 -24.16 -26.76
C PRO A 269 -27.15 -24.26 -26.91
N SER A 270 -26.57 -25.44 -26.65
CA SER A 270 -25.12 -25.72 -26.66
C SER A 270 -24.48 -25.74 -28.07
N GLU A 271 -24.90 -24.85 -28.96
CA GLU A 271 -24.64 -24.96 -30.41
C GLU A 271 -23.47 -24.08 -30.89
N LEU A 272 -22.44 -23.91 -30.05
CA LEU A 272 -21.19 -23.21 -30.44
C LEU A 272 -19.90 -23.98 -30.11
N GLU A 273 -19.97 -25.31 -29.96
CA GLU A 273 -18.79 -26.15 -30.22
C GLU A 273 -18.68 -26.38 -31.74
N GLN A 274 -18.13 -25.41 -32.47
CA GLN A 274 -17.57 -25.70 -33.78
C GLN A 274 -16.28 -26.52 -33.59
N PRO A 275 -16.13 -27.69 -34.21
CA PRO A 275 -14.88 -28.43 -34.16
C PRO A 275 -13.79 -27.62 -34.86
N ALA A 276 -12.64 -27.48 -34.20
CA ALA A 276 -11.44 -26.89 -34.76
C ALA A 276 -11.06 -27.62 -36.06
N ALA A 277 -11.40 -27.03 -37.20
CA ALA A 277 -10.87 -27.45 -38.48
C ALA A 277 -9.42 -26.95 -38.56
N ALA A 278 -8.51 -27.92 -38.67
CA ALA A 278 -7.13 -27.70 -39.04
C ALA A 278 -7.03 -26.83 -40.29
N SER A 279 -6.18 -25.81 -40.23
CA SER A 279 -5.51 -25.29 -41.42
C SER A 279 -4.03 -25.14 -41.08
N GLU A 280 -3.27 -26.00 -41.74
CA GLU A 280 -1.86 -25.81 -42.04
C GLU A 280 -1.64 -24.47 -42.76
N GLU A 281 -0.38 -24.02 -42.70
CA GLU A 281 0.32 -23.08 -43.57
C GLU A 281 0.70 -21.69 -43.00
N LEU A 282 2.04 -21.55 -42.95
CA LEU A 282 2.95 -20.40 -42.82
C LEU A 282 3.31 -19.89 -41.42
#